data_AF-A0A478EB80-F1
#
_entry.id   AF-A0A478EB80-F1
#
_cell.length_a   1.000
_cell.length_b   1.000
_cell.length_c   1.000
_cell.angle_alpha   90.00
_cell.angle_beta   90.00
_cell.angle_gamma   90.00
#
_symmetry.space_group_name_H-M   'P 1'
#
loop_
_entity.id
_entity.type
_entity.pdbx_description
1 polymer ?
#
loop_
_entity_poly.entity_id
_entity_poly.type
_entity_poly.pdbx_seq_one_letter_code
_entity_poly.pdbx_strand_id
1 'polypeptide(L)'
;MSVVTEPRGFIDFYNKPGSSNGAKVAIILNELGLTYRHHEIRPSTSPLDKDTTYHSLSPNGHFPVITDIHPDGFKISLDQTGAIAQYLISEYDRDDHAISFPQRSAVEIEAMNWFFFGATRVAPAHGEAVHYKKEAPEGESSIADIAQIPFVVAAEEAGE
;
A
#
# COMPACT_ATOMS: atom_id res chain seq x y z
N MET A 1 -22.15 -21.35 23.59
CA MET A 1 -21.46 -20.62 22.51
C MET A 1 -20.30 -19.89 23.14
N SER A 2 -19.08 -20.39 22.96
CA SER A 2 -17.89 -19.62 23.29
C SER A 2 -17.83 -18.48 22.29
N VAL A 3 -18.16 -17.26 22.72
CA VAL A 3 -17.74 -16.07 21.98
C VAL A 3 -16.25 -16.05 22.17
N VAL A 4 -15.51 -16.60 21.20
CA VAL A 4 -14.09 -16.34 21.08
C VAL A 4 -14.03 -14.83 20.93
N THR A 5 -13.66 -14.14 22.00
CA THR A 5 -13.30 -12.74 21.92
C THR A 5 -12.12 -12.69 20.97
N GLU A 6 -12.35 -12.30 19.72
CA GLU A 6 -11.23 -12.04 18.82
C GLU A 6 -10.41 -10.93 19.48
N PRO A 7 -9.15 -11.19 19.86
CA PRO A 7 -8.28 -10.16 20.42
C PRO A 7 -7.83 -9.14 19.37
N ARG A 8 -8.33 -9.27 18.14
CA ARG A 8 -7.97 -8.48 16.96
C ARG A 8 -8.83 -7.22 16.89
N GLY A 9 -8.25 -6.14 16.40
CA GLY A 9 -8.98 -4.90 16.20
C GLY A 9 -10.03 -5.03 15.09
N PHE A 10 -10.99 -4.11 15.10
CA PHE A 10 -12.03 -4.02 14.08
C PHE A 10 -11.52 -3.18 12.91
N ILE A 11 -11.29 -3.84 11.77
CA ILE A 11 -10.72 -3.21 10.58
C ILE A 11 -11.83 -2.77 9.61
N ASP A 12 -11.84 -1.47 9.28
CA ASP A 12 -12.53 -0.95 8.10
C ASP A 12 -11.53 -0.65 6.99
N PHE A 13 -11.77 -1.20 5.80
CA PHE A 13 -10.93 -1.02 4.63
C PHE A 13 -11.70 -0.25 3.56
N TYR A 14 -11.25 0.96 3.26
CA TYR A 14 -11.85 1.85 2.27
C TYR A 14 -10.99 1.86 1.01
N ASN A 15 -11.63 1.60 -0.13
CA ASN A 15 -10.95 1.52 -1.41
C ASN A 15 -11.83 2.04 -2.55
N LYS A 16 -11.21 2.35 -3.70
CA LYS A 16 -11.93 2.63 -4.95
C LYS A 16 -11.87 1.44 -5.91
N PRO A 17 -12.88 1.27 -6.80
CA PRO A 17 -12.85 0.25 -7.84
C PRO A 17 -11.56 0.31 -8.68
N GLY A 18 -10.93 -0.83 -8.92
CA GLY A 18 -9.74 -0.94 -9.77
C GLY A 18 -8.46 -0.34 -9.19
N SER A 19 -8.42 0.00 -7.90
CA SER A 19 -7.21 0.49 -7.24
C SER A 19 -6.14 -0.60 -7.10
N SER A 20 -5.01 -0.43 -7.78
CA SER A 20 -3.85 -1.35 -7.67
C SER A 20 -3.25 -1.35 -6.27
N ASN A 21 -3.19 -0.19 -5.61
CA ASN A 21 -2.73 -0.08 -4.23
C ASN A 21 -3.72 -0.70 -3.24
N GLY A 22 -5.02 -0.56 -3.50
CA GLY A 22 -6.05 -1.24 -2.72
C GLY A 22 -5.96 -2.77 -2.82
N ALA A 23 -5.68 -3.29 -4.02
CA ALA A 23 -5.45 -4.72 -4.21
C ALA A 23 -4.28 -5.26 -3.36
N LYS A 24 -3.18 -4.50 -3.24
CA LYS A 24 -2.04 -4.88 -2.36
C LYS A 24 -2.47 -5.00 -0.89
N VAL A 25 -3.25 -4.05 -0.38
CA VAL A 25 -3.76 -4.09 1.00
C VAL A 25 -4.72 -5.26 1.19
N ALA A 26 -5.62 -5.50 0.23
CA ALA A 26 -6.54 -6.63 0.28
C ALA A 26 -5.80 -7.98 0.31
N ILE A 27 -4.71 -8.13 -0.44
CA ILE A 27 -3.85 -9.33 -0.39
C ILE A 27 -3.31 -9.51 1.03
N ILE A 28 -2.70 -8.48 1.62
CA ILE A 28 -2.15 -8.56 2.98
C ILE A 28 -3.22 -8.96 4.01
N LEU A 29 -4.39 -8.31 3.98
CA LEU A 29 -5.48 -8.63 4.88
C LEU A 29 -5.94 -10.10 4.76
N ASN A 30 -6.02 -10.60 3.52
CA ASN A 30 -6.45 -11.98 3.26
C ASN A 30 -5.39 -13.01 3.64
N GLU A 31 -4.10 -12.77 3.34
CA GLU A 31 -3.01 -13.68 3.69
C GLU A 31 -2.84 -13.79 5.22
N LEU A 32 -3.09 -12.71 5.95
CA LEU A 32 -3.10 -12.71 7.42
C LEU A 32 -4.41 -13.27 8.02
N GLY A 33 -5.39 -13.63 7.19
CA GLY A 33 -6.69 -14.14 7.65
C GLY A 33 -7.46 -13.14 8.50
N LEU A 34 -7.30 -11.85 8.26
CA LEU A 34 -7.95 -10.78 9.02
C LEU A 34 -9.36 -10.55 8.51
N THR A 35 -10.31 -10.46 9.44
CA THR A 35 -11.69 -10.06 9.12
C THR A 35 -11.74 -8.53 9.02
N TYR A 36 -12.27 -8.01 7.91
CA TYR A 36 -12.45 -6.58 7.70
C TYR A 36 -13.77 -6.27 7.01
N ARG A 37 -14.27 -5.06 7.23
CA ARG A 37 -15.39 -4.51 6.48
C ARG A 37 -14.87 -3.71 5.29
N HIS A 38 -15.20 -4.17 4.08
CA HIS A 38 -14.80 -3.50 2.85
C HIS A 38 -15.81 -2.43 2.45
N HIS A 39 -15.33 -1.21 2.25
CA HIS A 39 -16.09 -0.07 1.78
C HIS A 39 -15.57 0.34 0.40
N GLU A 40 -16.35 0.05 -0.64
CA GLU A 40 -16.05 0.53 -1.99
C GLU A 40 -16.61 1.94 -2.16
N ILE A 41 -15.71 2.93 -2.25
CA ILE A 41 -16.05 4.33 -2.48
C ILE A 41 -15.80 4.65 -3.95
N ARG A 42 -16.84 5.11 -4.63
CA ARG A 42 -16.73 5.64 -6.00
C ARG A 42 -16.42 7.13 -5.91
N PRO A 43 -15.23 7.58 -6.35
CA PRO A 43 -14.92 9.01 -6.37
C PRO A 43 -15.93 9.70 -7.29
N SER A 44 -16.62 10.72 -6.78
CA SER A 44 -17.46 11.55 -7.64
C SER A 44 -16.59 12.34 -8.62
N THR A 45 -17.14 12.60 -9.81
CA THR A 45 -16.55 13.49 -10.83
C THR A 45 -16.59 14.97 -10.42
N SER A 46 -17.35 15.33 -9.39
CA SER A 46 -17.47 16.71 -8.89
C SER A 46 -16.50 16.97 -7.73
N PRO A 47 -15.72 18.07 -7.75
CA PRO A 47 -14.90 18.49 -6.62
C PRO A 47 -15.69 18.77 -5.33
N LEU A 48 -17.01 19.00 -5.44
CA LEU A 48 -17.94 19.30 -4.34
C LEU A 48 -18.50 18.04 -3.64
N ASP A 49 -18.42 16.88 -4.29
CA ASP A 49 -18.96 15.60 -3.80
C ASP A 49 -17.90 14.76 -3.08
N LYS A 50 -16.79 15.40 -2.68
CA LYS A 50 -15.78 14.78 -1.85
C LYS A 50 -16.43 14.39 -0.53
N ASP A 51 -16.61 13.09 -0.31
CA ASP A 51 -17.17 12.55 0.92
C ASP A 51 -16.38 13.11 2.12
N THR A 52 -17.03 13.99 2.88
CA THR A 52 -16.39 14.71 3.99
C THR A 52 -15.96 13.75 5.09
N THR A 53 -16.62 12.59 5.17
CA THR A 53 -16.27 11.50 6.09
C THR A 53 -15.00 10.78 5.64
N TYR A 54 -14.76 10.64 4.34
CA TYR A 54 -13.51 10.06 3.85
C TYR A 54 -12.31 10.98 4.07
N HIS A 55 -12.48 12.28 3.85
CA HIS A 55 -11.39 13.24 4.05
C HIS A 55 -10.92 13.37 5.50
N SER A 56 -11.80 13.11 6.48
CA SER A 56 -11.37 13.04 7.88
C SER A 56 -10.53 11.79 8.16
N LEU A 57 -10.70 10.72 7.37
CA LEU A 57 -9.93 9.47 7.48
C LEU A 57 -8.61 9.51 6.70
N SER A 58 -8.59 10.17 5.55
CA SER A 58 -7.39 10.39 4.72
C SER A 58 -7.13 11.88 4.51
N PRO A 59 -6.24 12.48 5.31
CA PRO A 59 -5.78 13.84 5.09
C PRO A 59 -5.17 14.05 3.70
N ASN A 60 -4.53 13.01 3.13
CA ASN A 60 -3.97 13.07 1.77
C ASN A 60 -5.01 12.84 0.67
N GLY A 61 -6.23 12.43 1.00
CA GLY A 61 -7.31 12.15 0.05
C GLY A 61 -7.04 10.98 -0.89
N HIS A 62 -6.11 10.08 -0.55
CA HIS A 62 -5.68 8.98 -1.41
C HIS A 62 -6.21 7.64 -0.91
N PHE A 63 -6.61 6.77 -1.84
CA PHE A 63 -6.94 5.38 -1.55
C PHE A 63 -5.68 4.50 -1.67
N PRO A 64 -5.59 3.40 -0.91
CA PRO A 64 -6.55 2.91 0.09
C PRO A 64 -6.41 3.58 1.47
N VAL A 65 -7.43 3.40 2.30
CA VAL A 65 -7.40 3.74 3.75
C VAL A 65 -7.79 2.52 4.56
N ILE A 66 -7.12 2.31 5.69
CA ILE A 66 -7.64 1.44 6.75
C ILE A 66 -7.88 2.24 8.02
N THR A 67 -8.91 1.85 8.77
CA THR A 67 -8.97 2.16 10.19
C THR A 67 -8.96 0.87 10.99
N ASP A 68 -8.35 0.91 12.16
CA ASP A 68 -8.34 -0.22 13.07
C ASP A 68 -8.66 0.25 14.50
N ILE A 69 -9.60 -0.44 15.15
CA ILE A 69 -10.12 -0.10 16.48
C ILE A 69 -9.94 -1.31 17.39
N HIS A 70 -9.04 -1.19 18.36
CA HIS A 70 -8.70 -2.24 19.29
C HIS A 70 -9.63 -2.23 20.51
N PRO A 71 -9.82 -3.40 21.19
CA PRO A 71 -10.67 -3.50 22.37
C PRO A 71 -10.25 -2.61 23.56
N ASP A 72 -8.96 -2.27 23.63
CA ASP A 72 -8.39 -1.36 24.65
C ASP A 72 -8.66 0.12 24.37
N GLY A 73 -9.30 0.44 23.24
CA GLY A 73 -9.61 1.79 22.80
C GLY A 73 -8.54 2.44 21.93
N PHE A 74 -7.43 1.75 21.61
CA PHE A 74 -6.49 2.22 20.61
C PHE A 74 -7.14 2.28 19.23
N LYS A 75 -6.98 3.41 18.53
CA LYS A 75 -7.57 3.65 17.22
C LYS A 75 -6.57 4.29 16.30
N ILE A 76 -6.50 3.80 15.07
CA ILE A 76 -5.62 4.35 14.04
C ILE A 76 -6.32 4.46 12.69
N SER A 77 -5.90 5.43 11.87
CA SER A 77 -6.29 5.59 10.47
C SER A 77 -5.02 5.79 9.64
N LEU A 78 -4.88 5.04 8.56
CA LEU A 78 -3.69 5.06 7.70
C LEU A 78 -4.12 5.14 6.23
N ASP A 79 -3.50 6.04 5.45
CA ASP A 79 -3.80 6.26 4.03
C ASP A 79 -2.62 6.05 3.08
N GLN A 80 -1.46 5.65 3.61
CA GLN A 80 -0.27 5.32 2.83
C GLN A 80 -0.13 3.81 2.72
N THR A 81 -0.21 3.26 1.50
CA THR A 81 -0.15 1.81 1.27
C THR A 81 1.05 1.13 1.93
N GLY A 82 2.21 1.78 1.91
CA GLY A 82 3.41 1.26 2.58
C GLY A 82 3.25 1.23 4.11
N ALA A 83 2.74 2.30 4.71
CA ALA A 83 2.50 2.36 6.15
C ALA A 83 1.43 1.36 6.59
N ILE A 84 0.37 1.18 5.79
CA ILE A 84 -0.69 0.18 6.01
C ILE A 84 -0.08 -1.22 6.04
N ALA A 85 0.75 -1.58 5.06
CA ALA A 85 1.39 -2.90 5.00
C ALA A 85 2.28 -3.16 6.23
N GLN A 86 3.13 -2.18 6.58
CA GLN A 86 4.01 -2.29 7.74
C GLN A 86 3.23 -2.39 9.05
N TYR A 87 2.15 -1.61 9.20
CA TYR A 87 1.28 -1.70 10.36
C TYR A 87 0.67 -3.10 10.50
N LEU A 88 0.01 -3.61 9.45
CA LEU A 88 -0.66 -4.91 9.48
C LEU A 88 0.31 -6.04 9.80
N ILE A 89 1.51 -6.03 9.21
CA ILE A 89 2.57 -7.00 9.53
C ILE A 89 3.00 -6.86 11.00
N SER A 90 3.31 -5.64 11.44
CA SER A 90 3.80 -5.41 12.80
C SER A 90 2.76 -5.73 13.88
N GLU A 91 1.48 -5.59 13.57
CA GLU A 91 0.39 -5.77 14.53
C GLU A 91 -0.10 -7.22 14.53
N TYR A 92 -0.22 -7.83 13.35
CA TYR A 92 -0.94 -9.09 13.17
C TYR A 92 -0.07 -10.26 12.68
N ASP A 93 1.20 -10.05 12.36
CA ASP A 93 2.11 -11.10 11.87
C ASP A 93 3.37 -11.27 12.75
N ARG A 94 3.24 -10.97 14.05
CA ARG A 94 4.37 -10.93 14.99
C ARG A 94 5.04 -12.29 15.23
N ASP A 95 4.22 -13.33 15.37
CA ASP A 95 4.67 -14.64 15.84
C ASP A 95 4.71 -15.68 14.71
N ASP A 96 3.72 -15.67 13.83
CA ASP A 96 3.53 -16.70 12.80
C ASP A 96 4.41 -16.46 11.56
N HIS A 97 4.82 -15.20 11.31
CA HIS A 97 5.59 -14.79 10.14
C HIS A 97 5.01 -15.33 8.82
N ALA A 98 3.69 -15.26 8.66
CA ALA A 98 2.95 -15.76 7.52
C ALA A 98 3.35 -15.04 6.22
N ILE A 99 3.58 -13.73 6.31
CA ILE A 99 4.03 -12.89 5.16
C ILE A 99 5.24 -12.02 5.50
N SER A 100 5.80 -12.19 6.69
CA SER A 100 6.97 -11.48 7.19
C SER A 100 8.11 -12.43 7.52
N PHE A 101 9.15 -11.89 8.15
CA PHE A 101 10.34 -12.64 8.52
C PHE A 101 10.71 -12.29 9.96
N PRO A 102 11.47 -13.17 10.64
CA PRO A 102 11.96 -12.89 11.97
C PRO A 102 12.72 -11.57 12.03
N GLN A 103 12.40 -10.76 13.05
CA GLN A 103 12.98 -9.43 13.22
C GLN A 103 14.51 -9.49 13.27
N ARG A 104 15.20 -8.55 12.59
CA ARG A 104 16.67 -8.47 12.51
C ARG A 104 17.33 -9.66 11.82
N SER A 105 16.57 -10.50 11.12
CA SER A 105 17.14 -11.49 10.21
C SER A 105 17.66 -10.79 8.94
N ALA A 106 18.66 -11.38 8.30
CA ALA A 106 19.17 -10.85 7.03
C ALA A 106 18.07 -10.81 5.95
N VAL A 107 17.13 -11.76 5.98
CA VAL A 107 16.02 -11.83 5.03
C VAL A 107 14.99 -10.72 5.28
N GLU A 108 14.69 -10.40 6.54
CA GLU A 108 13.81 -9.26 6.89
C GLU A 108 14.39 -7.93 6.38
N ILE A 109 15.68 -7.70 6.60
CA ILE A 109 16.39 -6.50 6.16
C ILE A 109 16.37 -6.38 4.63
N GLU A 110 16.65 -7.47 3.92
CA GLU A 110 16.61 -7.49 2.46
C GLU A 110 15.19 -7.33 1.92
N ALA A 111 14.19 -7.96 2.55
CA ALA A 111 12.80 -7.77 2.18
C ALA A 111 12.36 -6.31 2.35
N MET A 112 12.82 -5.63 3.40
CA MET A 112 12.56 -4.21 3.61
C MET A 112 13.21 -3.34 2.53
N ASN A 113 14.43 -3.68 2.09
CA ASN A 113 15.09 -3.02 0.96
C ASN A 113 14.24 -3.12 -0.33
N TRP A 114 13.74 -4.31 -0.67
CA TRP A 114 12.84 -4.50 -1.81
C TRP A 114 11.49 -3.81 -1.65
N PHE A 115 10.94 -3.81 -0.44
CA PHE A 115 9.70 -3.13 -0.12
C PHE A 115 9.80 -1.63 -0.43
N PHE A 116 10.84 -0.96 0.05
CA PHE A 116 11.04 0.47 -0.22
C PHE A 116 11.45 0.73 -1.67
N PHE A 117 12.22 -0.14 -2.31
CA PHE A 117 12.49 -0.04 -3.75
C PHE A 117 11.18 -0.05 -4.55
N GLY A 118 10.28 -0.99 -4.26
CA GLY A 118 8.96 -1.08 -4.88
C GLY A 118 8.10 0.16 -4.62
N ALA A 119 8.03 0.61 -3.37
CA ALA A 119 7.20 1.74 -2.95
C ALA A 119 7.69 3.10 -3.49
N THR A 120 9.00 3.32 -3.57
CA THR A 120 9.58 4.63 -3.86
C THR A 120 10.07 4.79 -5.30
N ARG A 121 10.41 3.69 -5.99
CA ARG A 121 10.91 3.75 -7.37
C ARG A 121 9.93 3.13 -8.36
N VAL A 122 9.56 1.87 -8.15
CA VAL A 122 8.77 1.11 -9.12
C VAL A 122 7.34 1.65 -9.24
N ALA A 123 6.65 1.83 -8.11
CA ALA A 123 5.25 2.27 -8.14
C ALA A 123 5.07 3.68 -8.73
N PRO A 124 5.89 4.70 -8.36
CA PRO A 124 5.81 6.01 -9.00
C PRO A 124 6.15 5.99 -10.49
N ALA A 125 7.23 5.31 -10.89
CA ALA A 125 7.63 5.21 -12.29
C ALA A 125 6.55 4.52 -13.15
N HIS A 126 5.90 3.48 -12.62
CA HIS A 126 4.75 2.85 -13.29
C HIS A 126 3.56 3.81 -13.42
N GLY A 127 3.26 4.58 -12.38
CA GLY A 127 2.21 5.60 -12.41
C GLY A 127 2.43 6.64 -13.50
N GLU A 128 3.65 7.16 -13.61
CA GLU A 128 4.06 8.09 -14.67
C GLU A 128 3.93 7.45 -16.05
N ALA A 129 4.44 6.23 -16.25
CA ALA A 129 4.35 5.55 -17.54
C ALA A 129 2.90 5.33 -18.00
N VAL A 130 1.99 4.99 -17.08
CA VAL A 130 0.55 4.85 -17.37
C VAL A 130 -0.07 6.20 -17.70
N HIS A 131 0.32 7.27 -17.02
CA HIS A 131 -0.14 8.63 -17.33
C HIS A 131 0.30 9.05 -18.73
N TYR A 132 1.60 8.95 -19.05
CA TYR A 132 2.11 9.24 -20.38
C TYR A 132 1.41 8.44 -21.47
N LYS A 133 1.17 7.14 -21.26
CA LYS A 133 0.46 6.32 -22.25
C LYS A 133 -0.98 6.79 -22.52
N LYS A 134 -1.64 7.40 -21.54
CA LYS A 134 -3.02 7.88 -21.66
C LYS A 134 -3.11 9.29 -22.25
N GLU A 135 -2.17 10.16 -21.89
CA GLU A 135 -2.19 11.58 -22.26
C GLU A 135 -1.34 11.89 -23.51
N ALA A 136 -0.48 10.97 -23.97
CA ALA A 136 0.34 11.22 -25.15
C ALA A 136 -0.53 11.36 -26.40
N PRO A 137 -0.42 12.47 -27.16
CA PRO A 137 -1.09 12.61 -28.45
C PRO A 137 -0.65 11.49 -29.41
N GLU A 138 -1.59 10.97 -30.20
CA GLU A 138 -1.31 9.94 -31.20
C GLU A 138 -0.20 10.44 -32.15
N GLY A 139 1.01 9.87 -32.04
CA GLY A 139 2.14 10.14 -32.92
C GLY A 139 3.47 10.48 -32.25
N GLU A 140 3.51 10.78 -30.95
CA GLU A 140 4.76 11.21 -30.27
C GLU A 140 5.37 10.21 -29.28
N SER A 141 4.81 9.02 -29.10
CA SER A 141 5.36 8.02 -28.18
C SER A 141 6.16 6.93 -28.90
N SER A 142 7.31 7.31 -29.45
CA SER A 142 8.35 6.33 -29.74
C SER A 142 8.96 5.90 -28.39
N ILE A 143 8.75 4.63 -28.06
CA ILE A 143 9.26 3.90 -26.89
C ILE A 143 10.81 3.94 -26.79
N ALA A 144 11.49 4.49 -27.80
CA ALA A 144 12.94 4.62 -27.87
C ALA A 144 13.52 5.70 -26.93
N ASP A 145 12.75 6.72 -26.55
CA ASP A 145 13.29 7.85 -25.78
C ASP A 145 13.33 7.59 -24.26
N ILE A 146 12.46 6.71 -23.74
CA ILE A 146 12.42 6.36 -22.30
C ILE A 146 13.58 5.40 -21.94
N ALA A 147 14.08 4.62 -22.89
CA ALA A 147 15.20 3.70 -22.69
C ALA A 147 16.56 4.41 -22.52
N GLN A 148 16.62 5.74 -22.66
CA GLN A 148 17.82 6.55 -22.50
C GLN A 148 18.04 7.05 -21.06
N ILE A 149 17.15 6.77 -20.10
CA ILE A 149 17.38 7.12 -18.69
C ILE A 149 18.39 6.10 -18.13
N PRO A 150 19.65 6.48 -17.83
CA PRO A 150 20.64 5.52 -17.39
C PRO A 150 20.23 4.98 -16.03
N PHE A 151 20.07 3.65 -15.96
CA PHE A 151 19.97 2.92 -14.71
C PHE A 151 21.36 2.98 -14.05
N VAL A 152 21.61 3.98 -13.21
CA VAL A 152 22.84 4.05 -12.43
C VAL A 152 22.74 2.99 -11.33
N VAL A 153 23.21 1.78 -11.64
CA VAL A 153 23.63 0.80 -10.64
C VAL A 153 24.94 1.33 -10.07
N ALA A 154 24.89 1.91 -8.87
CA ALA A 154 26.10 2.14 -8.09
C ALA A 154 26.51 0.82 -7.44
N ALA A 155 27.31 0.03 -8.15
CA ALA A 155 28.03 -1.12 -7.59
C ALA A 155 29.32 -1.32 -8.38
N GLU A 156 30.42 -0.80 -7.82
CA GLU A 156 31.86 -0.88 -8.14
C GLU A 156 32.38 0.55 -7.91
N GLU A 157 33.08 0.86 -6.82
CA GLU A 157 34.43 0.39 -6.51
C GLU A 157 34.62 0.23 -4.98
N ALA A 158 34.94 -0.99 -4.55
CA ALA A 158 35.63 -1.24 -3.29
C ALA A 158 36.66 -2.36 -3.54
N GLY A 159 37.79 -1.94 -4.07
CA GLY A 159 39.09 -2.62 -4.21
C GLY A 159 40.03 -1.51 -4.68
N GLU A 160 41.12 -1.16 -4.02
CA GLU A 160 42.08 -1.92 -3.21
C GLU A 160 42.62 -1.04 -2.07
#